data_AF-A0A813KY28-F1
#
_entry.id   AF-A0A813KY28-F1
#
_cell.length_a   1.000
_cell.length_b   1.000
_cell.length_c   1.000
_cell.angle_alpha   90.00
_cell.angle_beta   90.00
_cell.angle_gamma   90.00
#
_symmetry.space_group_name_H-M   'P 1'
#
loop_
_entity.id
_entity.type
_entity.pdbx_description
1 polymer ?
#
loop_
_entity_poly.entity_id
_entity_poly.type
_entity_poly.pdbx_seq_one_letter_code
_entity_poly.pdbx_strand_id
1 'polypeptide(L)'
;MAECGLQAQQEDRQSHLGGVLRAVVEGADAGALALKPPSGGKSVQVGTIFGHVMTALMFGRPADLSKLSQQCDSVPPGKQEWERIEEAFSTFGAEVNAAEGYQAKQILAVILGECVNREPTAKSDADRAQEGRWYNCVRWYEALKRTSFPVQFDREAKRQRIE
;
A
#
# COMPACT_ATOMS: atom_id res chain seq x y z
N MET A 1 26.39 -26.72 7.37
CA MET A 1 26.47 -26.20 5.98
C MET A 1 25.07 -25.86 5.42
N ALA A 2 24.23 -25.12 6.16
CA ALA A 2 22.88 -24.74 5.72
C ALA A 2 22.68 -23.21 5.62
N GLU A 3 23.59 -22.40 6.14
CA GLU A 3 23.44 -20.94 6.22
C GLU A 3 23.79 -20.21 4.92
N CYS A 4 24.61 -20.82 4.05
CA CYS A 4 25.07 -20.19 2.80
C CYS A 4 23.94 -20.04 1.74
N GLY A 5 22.92 -20.91 1.77
CA GLY A 5 21.80 -20.85 0.81
C GLY A 5 20.76 -19.76 1.13
N LEU A 6 20.61 -19.40 2.40
CA LEU A 6 19.68 -18.36 2.85
C LEU A 6 20.18 -16.95 2.52
N GLN A 7 21.49 -16.69 2.69
CA GLN A 7 22.10 -15.40 2.34
C GLN A 7 22.00 -15.10 0.83
N ALA A 8 22.29 -16.08 -0.03
CA ALA A 8 22.22 -15.89 -1.48
C ALA A 8 20.78 -15.64 -1.98
N GLN A 9 19.77 -16.30 -1.41
CA GLN A 9 18.36 -16.02 -1.73
C GLN A 9 17.88 -14.65 -1.23
N GLN A 10 18.51 -14.13 -0.18
CA GLN A 10 18.18 -12.86 0.41
C GLN A 10 18.82 -11.68 -0.35
N GLU A 11 20.06 -11.84 -0.82
CA GLU A 11 20.74 -10.89 -1.71
C GLU A 11 20.11 -10.81 -3.11
N ASP A 12 19.71 -11.94 -3.69
CA ASP A 12 19.04 -11.96 -5.01
C ASP A 12 17.66 -11.28 -4.95
N ARG A 13 16.92 -11.46 -3.84
CA ARG A 13 15.68 -10.72 -3.59
C ARG A 13 15.95 -9.22 -3.41
N GLN A 14 16.98 -8.82 -2.66
CA GLN A 14 17.33 -7.40 -2.50
C GLN A 14 17.76 -6.75 -3.82
N SER A 15 18.48 -7.48 -4.68
CA SER A 15 18.91 -7.05 -6.01
C SER A 15 17.71 -6.88 -6.96
N HIS A 16 16.80 -7.85 -6.95
CA HIS A 16 15.57 -7.83 -7.74
C HIS A 16 14.66 -6.66 -7.34
N LEU A 17 14.50 -6.44 -6.04
CA LEU A 17 13.74 -5.35 -5.47
C LEU A 17 14.35 -3.99 -5.81
N GLY A 18 15.68 -3.86 -5.73
CA GLY A 18 16.41 -2.63 -6.06
C GLY A 18 16.23 -2.19 -7.52
N GLY A 19 16.22 -3.13 -8.46
CA GLY A 19 15.99 -2.85 -9.89
C GLY A 19 14.58 -2.33 -10.18
N VAL A 20 13.55 -2.97 -9.61
CA VAL A 20 12.16 -2.53 -9.76
C VAL A 20 11.94 -1.17 -9.10
N LEU A 21 12.43 -0.98 -7.87
CA LEU A 21 12.38 0.31 -7.16
C LEU A 21 12.99 1.44 -7.98
N ARG A 22 14.16 1.22 -8.57
CA ARG A 22 14.84 2.20 -9.41
C ARG A 22 14.00 2.57 -10.64
N ALA A 23 13.52 1.57 -11.37
CA ALA A 23 12.76 1.81 -12.60
C ALA A 23 11.44 2.55 -12.32
N VAL A 24 10.78 2.27 -11.20
CA VAL A 24 9.55 2.99 -10.83
C VAL A 24 9.84 4.44 -10.42
N VAL A 25 10.90 4.68 -9.65
CA VAL A 25 11.35 6.04 -9.31
C VAL A 25 11.73 6.84 -10.57
N GLU A 26 12.30 6.17 -11.57
CA GLU A 26 12.60 6.73 -12.90
C GLU A 26 11.35 6.88 -13.79
N GLY A 27 10.16 6.55 -13.28
CA GLY A 27 8.89 6.76 -13.95
C GLY A 27 8.55 5.70 -15.00
N ALA A 28 9.08 4.48 -14.90
CA ALA A 28 8.68 3.39 -15.77
C ALA A 28 7.21 2.97 -15.54
N ASP A 29 6.60 2.40 -16.57
CA ASP A 29 5.21 1.92 -16.51
C ASP A 29 5.07 0.68 -15.62
N ALA A 30 4.15 0.70 -14.66
CA ALA A 30 3.94 -0.39 -13.73
C ALA A 30 3.50 -1.70 -14.43
N GLY A 31 2.70 -1.61 -15.50
CA GLY A 31 2.30 -2.78 -16.29
C GLY A 31 3.49 -3.40 -17.03
N ALA A 32 4.34 -2.57 -17.62
CA ALA A 32 5.57 -3.02 -18.28
C ALA A 32 6.54 -3.70 -17.29
N LEU A 33 6.72 -3.11 -16.11
CA LEU A 33 7.56 -3.68 -15.05
C LEU A 33 7.00 -4.97 -14.47
N ALA A 34 5.67 -5.10 -14.40
CA ALA A 34 5.00 -6.32 -13.95
C ALA A 34 5.32 -7.51 -14.88
N LEU A 35 5.35 -7.26 -16.18
CA LEU A 35 5.62 -8.29 -17.19
C LEU A 35 7.11 -8.58 -17.37
N LYS A 36 7.95 -7.54 -17.34
CA LYS A 36 9.40 -7.63 -17.55
C LYS A 36 10.14 -6.84 -16.48
N PRO A 37 10.32 -7.40 -15.29
CA PRO A 37 11.12 -6.74 -14.26
C PRO A 37 12.57 -6.55 -14.74
N PRO A 38 13.23 -5.43 -14.40
CA PRO A 38 14.56 -5.07 -14.93
C PRO A 38 15.66 -6.10 -14.62
N SER A 39 15.47 -6.85 -13.54
CA SER A 39 16.34 -7.91 -13.04
C SER A 39 16.16 -9.25 -13.78
N GLY A 40 15.34 -9.32 -14.83
CA GLY A 40 15.13 -10.54 -15.62
C GLY A 40 14.41 -11.67 -14.86
N GLY A 41 13.79 -11.35 -13.72
CA GLY A 41 13.08 -12.31 -12.89
C GLY A 41 11.66 -12.63 -13.37
N LYS A 42 10.93 -13.41 -12.57
CA LYS A 42 9.52 -13.76 -12.83
C LYS A 42 8.65 -12.52 -12.84
N SER A 43 7.58 -12.54 -13.63
CA SER A 43 6.57 -11.49 -13.60
C SER A 43 6.04 -11.27 -12.18
N VAL A 44 5.82 -10.00 -11.86
CA VAL A 44 5.30 -9.56 -10.55
C VAL A 44 3.91 -8.97 -10.73
N GLN A 45 3.09 -9.01 -9.68
CA GLN A 45 1.78 -8.37 -9.72
C GLN A 45 1.93 -6.85 -9.65
N VAL A 46 1.04 -6.11 -10.32
CA VAL A 46 1.00 -4.64 -10.28
C VAL A 46 0.85 -4.14 -8.83
N GLY A 47 0.08 -4.84 -8.00
CA GLY A 47 -0.05 -4.54 -6.56
C GLY A 47 1.27 -4.65 -5.78
N THR A 48 2.20 -5.52 -6.22
CA THR A 48 3.55 -5.63 -5.63
C THR A 48 4.38 -4.40 -5.97
N ILE A 49 4.30 -3.92 -7.21
CA ILE A 49 4.96 -2.69 -7.65
C ILE A 49 4.44 -1.50 -6.83
N PHE A 50 3.12 -1.38 -6.67
CA PHE A 50 2.50 -0.37 -5.80
C PHE A 50 3.08 -0.41 -4.37
N GLY A 51 3.22 -1.59 -3.78
CA GLY A 51 3.87 -1.76 -2.48
C GLY A 51 5.31 -1.23 -2.45
N HIS A 52 6.08 -1.48 -3.50
CA HIS A 52 7.44 -0.96 -3.63
C HIS A 52 7.48 0.57 -3.75
N VAL A 53 6.56 1.18 -4.50
CA VAL A 53 6.51 2.64 -4.62
C VAL A 53 6.22 3.29 -3.28
N MET A 54 5.23 2.78 -2.55
CA MET A 54 4.88 3.26 -1.21
C MET A 54 6.05 3.10 -0.25
N THR A 55 6.80 2.00 -0.35
CA THR A 55 8.01 1.77 0.42
C THR A 55 9.09 2.79 0.07
N ALA A 56 9.31 3.07 -1.23
CA ALA A 56 10.27 4.07 -1.70
C ALA A 56 9.99 5.45 -1.10
N LEU A 57 8.73 5.86 -1.12
CA LEU A 57 8.25 7.13 -0.57
C LEU A 57 8.56 7.23 0.93
N MET A 58 8.25 6.19 1.70
CA MET A 58 8.56 6.15 3.14
C MET A 58 10.07 6.28 3.43
N PHE A 59 10.94 5.87 2.51
CA PHE A 59 12.39 6.05 2.60
C PHE A 59 12.89 7.37 1.97
N GLY A 60 12.00 8.32 1.70
CA GLY A 60 12.36 9.64 1.16
C GLY A 60 12.76 9.63 -0.31
N ARG A 61 12.45 8.57 -1.07
CA ARG A 61 12.66 8.56 -2.51
C ARG A 61 11.46 9.22 -3.21
N PRO A 62 11.69 10.15 -4.15
CA PRO A 62 10.60 10.75 -4.89
C PRO A 62 9.88 9.69 -5.72
N ALA A 63 8.55 9.73 -5.73
CA ALA A 63 7.74 8.92 -6.63
C ALA A 63 6.55 9.72 -7.15
N ASP A 64 6.20 9.50 -8.41
CA ASP A 64 5.04 10.12 -9.02
C ASP A 64 3.76 9.37 -8.62
N LEU A 65 3.12 9.88 -7.56
CA LEU A 65 1.86 9.34 -7.03
C LEU A 65 0.69 9.49 -8.01
N SER A 66 0.69 10.51 -8.87
CA SER A 66 -0.34 10.70 -9.88
C SER A 66 -0.27 9.58 -10.90
N LYS A 67 0.92 9.32 -11.44
CA LYS A 67 1.14 8.22 -12.37
C LYS A 67 0.84 6.87 -11.72
N LEU A 68 1.24 6.67 -10.46
CA LEU A 68 0.95 5.45 -9.72
C LEU A 68 -0.56 5.19 -9.61
N SER A 69 -1.34 6.22 -9.27
CA SER A 69 -2.80 6.10 -9.11
C SER A 69 -3.52 5.80 -10.44
N GLN A 70 -2.95 6.20 -11.58
CA GLN A 70 -3.49 5.90 -12.90
C GLN A 70 -3.16 4.48 -13.37
N GLN A 71 -2.07 3.90 -12.87
CA GLN A 71 -1.54 2.61 -13.32
C GLN A 71 -1.91 1.44 -12.42
N CYS A 72 -2.36 1.72 -11.20
CA CYS A 72 -2.75 0.72 -10.22
C CYS A 72 -4.23 0.88 -9.90
N ASP A 73 -4.96 -0.24 -9.77
CA ASP A 73 -6.35 -0.25 -9.29
C ASP A 73 -6.50 0.18 -7.81
N SER A 74 -5.40 0.60 -7.18
CA SER A 74 -5.34 1.10 -5.81
C SER A 74 -5.76 2.57 -5.77
N VAL A 75 -7.04 2.78 -5.55
CA VAL A 75 -7.61 4.12 -5.36
C VAL A 75 -7.18 4.68 -4.00
N PRO A 76 -6.69 5.93 -3.91
CA PRO A 76 -6.44 6.60 -2.63
C PRO A 76 -7.70 6.64 -1.74
N PRO A 77 -7.56 6.58 -0.41
CA PRO A 77 -8.68 6.70 0.51
C PRO A 77 -9.35 8.08 0.37
N GLY A 78 -10.68 8.10 0.38
CA GLY A 78 -11.45 9.34 0.53
C GLY A 78 -11.43 9.85 1.98
N LYS A 79 -12.02 11.03 2.21
CA LYS A 79 -12.06 11.67 3.53
C LYS A 79 -12.62 10.77 4.63
N GLN A 80 -13.77 10.13 4.39
CA GLN A 80 -14.39 9.24 5.39
C GLN A 80 -13.56 7.98 5.66
N GLU A 81 -12.91 7.42 4.63
CA GLU A 81 -12.01 6.28 4.79
C GLU A 81 -10.78 6.69 5.60
N TRP A 82 -10.24 7.88 5.35
CA TRP A 82 -9.12 8.45 6.10
C TRP A 82 -9.44 8.64 7.57
N GLU A 83 -10.56 9.30 7.88
CA GLU A 83 -11.01 9.54 9.26
C GLU A 83 -11.23 8.23 10.02
N ARG A 84 -11.81 7.21 9.36
CA ARG A 84 -11.96 5.87 9.96
C ARG A 84 -10.63 5.19 10.26
N ILE A 85 -9.62 5.38 9.41
CA ILE A 85 -8.28 4.86 9.68
C ILE A 85 -7.69 5.57 10.90
N GLU A 86 -7.77 6.90 10.97
CA GLU A 86 -7.29 7.68 12.12
C GLU A 86 -7.96 7.23 13.43
N GLU A 87 -9.28 7.05 13.41
CA GLU A 87 -10.04 6.52 14.54
C GLU A 87 -9.59 5.10 14.94
N ALA A 88 -9.33 4.24 13.96
CA ALA A 88 -8.86 2.88 14.22
C ALA A 88 -7.47 2.84 14.85
N PHE A 89 -6.54 3.68 14.39
CA PHE A 89 -5.23 3.85 15.01
C PHE A 89 -5.35 4.36 16.45
N SER A 90 -6.19 5.38 16.66
CA SER A 90 -6.44 5.93 18.00
C SER A 90 -7.05 4.89 18.95
N THR A 91 -8.01 4.10 18.46
CA THR A 91 -8.70 3.07 19.26
C THR A 91 -7.77 1.92 19.61
N PHE A 92 -6.93 1.50 18.66
CA PHE A 92 -5.94 0.45 18.90
C PHE A 92 -4.74 0.92 19.75
N GLY A 93 -4.54 2.23 19.86
CA GLY A 93 -3.39 2.82 20.56
C GLY A 93 -2.07 2.66 19.80
N ALA A 94 -2.12 2.57 18.47
CA ALA A 94 -0.92 2.54 17.63
C ALA A 94 -0.65 3.90 16.98
N GLU A 95 0.63 4.15 16.73
CA GLU A 95 1.07 5.26 15.91
C GLU A 95 1.78 4.75 14.67
N VAL A 96 1.55 5.40 13.52
CA VAL A 96 2.16 5.01 12.24
C VAL A 96 3.69 5.06 12.29
N ASN A 97 4.24 5.96 13.12
CA ASN A 97 5.67 6.22 13.24
C ASN A 97 6.29 5.57 14.50
N ALA A 98 5.53 4.77 15.24
CA ALA A 98 6.06 4.09 16.43
C ALA A 98 7.17 3.09 16.06
N ALA A 99 8.19 3.00 16.92
CA ALA A 99 9.32 2.09 16.73
C ALA A 99 8.91 0.61 16.81
N GLU A 100 7.90 0.28 17.62
CA GLU A 100 7.42 -1.09 17.83
C GLU A 100 6.61 -1.63 16.63
N GLY A 101 6.19 -0.75 15.71
CA GLY A 101 5.34 -1.11 14.58
C GLY A 101 3.95 -1.60 15.00
N TYR A 102 3.12 -1.93 14.03
CA TYR A 102 1.80 -2.56 14.25
C TYR A 102 1.52 -3.51 13.10
N GLN A 103 0.56 -4.41 13.28
CA GLN A 103 0.09 -5.25 12.20
C GLN A 103 -1.13 -4.59 11.54
N ALA A 104 -1.08 -4.37 10.22
CA ALA A 104 -2.21 -3.79 9.49
C ALA A 104 -3.53 -4.55 9.72
N LYS A 105 -3.45 -5.89 9.91
CA LYS A 105 -4.61 -6.72 10.25
C LYS A 105 -5.31 -6.29 11.54
N GLN A 106 -4.58 -5.80 12.54
CA GLN A 106 -5.15 -5.32 13.80
C GLN A 106 -5.95 -4.04 13.59
N ILE A 107 -5.44 -3.11 12.78
CA ILE A 107 -6.15 -1.89 12.39
C ILE A 107 -7.40 -2.24 11.60
N LEU A 108 -7.31 -3.16 10.63
CA LEU A 108 -8.45 -3.63 9.86
C LEU A 108 -9.51 -4.29 10.75
N ALA A 109 -9.11 -5.06 11.77
CA ALA A 109 -10.05 -5.66 12.70
C ALA A 109 -10.84 -4.62 13.51
N VAL A 110 -10.28 -3.43 13.74
CA VAL A 110 -11.02 -2.31 14.35
C VAL A 110 -12.02 -1.70 13.36
N ILE A 111 -11.64 -1.56 12.09
CA ILE A 111 -12.50 -0.93 11.05
C ILE A 111 -13.64 -1.84 10.60
N LEU A 112 -13.34 -3.12 10.36
CA LEU A 112 -14.25 -4.09 9.76
C LEU A 112 -14.83 -5.08 10.77
N GLY A 113 -14.28 -5.14 11.99
CA GLY A 113 -14.68 -6.08 13.02
C GLY A 113 -14.11 -7.49 12.82
N GLU A 114 -14.82 -8.47 13.39
CA GLU A 114 -14.35 -9.87 13.47
C GLU A 114 -14.25 -10.58 12.11
N CYS A 115 -14.86 -10.05 11.04
CA CYS A 115 -14.81 -10.68 9.71
C CYS A 115 -13.36 -10.84 9.20
N VAL A 116 -12.48 -9.92 9.58
CA VAL A 116 -11.04 -9.93 9.22
C VAL A 116 -10.31 -11.14 9.80
N ASN A 117 -10.79 -11.67 10.93
CA ASN A 117 -10.16 -12.79 11.63
C ASN A 117 -10.66 -14.16 11.17
N ARG A 118 -11.69 -14.21 10.31
CA ARG A 118 -12.15 -15.48 9.71
C ARG A 118 -11.06 -16.13 8.87
N GLU A 119 -11.14 -17.45 8.75
CA GLU A 119 -10.25 -18.21 7.88
C GLU A 119 -10.41 -17.73 6.41
N PRO A 120 -9.32 -17.57 5.64
CA PRO A 120 -9.40 -17.06 4.26
C PRO A 120 -10.35 -17.84 3.35
N THR A 121 -10.45 -19.16 3.54
CA THR A 121 -11.34 -20.07 2.80
C THR A 121 -12.81 -19.89 3.14
N ALA A 122 -13.12 -19.33 4.31
CA ALA A 122 -14.48 -19.08 4.79
C ALA A 122 -15.01 -17.68 4.45
N LYS A 123 -14.18 -16.82 3.83
CA LYS A 123 -14.57 -15.46 3.46
C LYS A 123 -15.25 -15.41 2.10
N SER A 124 -16.37 -14.70 2.03
CA SER A 124 -17.00 -14.40 0.74
C SER A 124 -16.04 -13.60 -0.16
N ASP A 125 -16.25 -13.64 -1.47
CA ASP A 125 -15.47 -12.80 -2.40
C ASP A 125 -15.66 -11.31 -2.10
N ALA A 126 -16.86 -10.92 -1.66
CA ALA A 126 -17.17 -9.55 -1.24
C ALA A 126 -16.35 -9.11 -0.02
N ASP A 127 -16.27 -9.96 1.01
CA ASP A 127 -15.46 -9.69 2.21
C ASP A 127 -13.97 -9.57 1.85
N ARG A 128 -13.47 -10.48 0.99
CA ARG A 128 -12.08 -10.44 0.51
C ARG A 128 -11.78 -9.18 -0.28
N ALA A 129 -12.69 -8.74 -1.13
CA ALA A 129 -12.55 -7.49 -1.88
C ALA A 129 -12.57 -6.27 -0.94
N GLN A 130 -13.46 -6.26 0.05
CA GLN A 130 -13.53 -5.19 1.05
C GLN A 130 -12.27 -5.11 1.90
N GLU A 131 -11.74 -6.25 2.37
CA GLU A 131 -10.46 -6.28 3.09
C GLU A 131 -9.30 -5.80 2.21
N GLY A 132 -9.24 -6.25 0.96
CA GLY A 132 -8.23 -5.79 0.00
C GLY A 132 -8.25 -4.28 -0.20
N ARG A 133 -9.45 -3.69 -0.30
CA ARG A 133 -9.64 -2.23 -0.35
C ARG A 133 -9.08 -1.55 0.89
N TRP A 134 -9.42 -2.01 2.09
CA TRP A 134 -8.93 -1.40 3.33
C TRP A 134 -7.43 -1.54 3.54
N TYR A 135 -6.83 -2.68 3.15
CA TYR A 135 -5.36 -2.82 3.14
C TYR A 135 -4.71 -1.77 2.26
N ASN A 136 -5.26 -1.51 1.07
CA ASN A 136 -4.75 -0.46 0.18
C ASN A 136 -4.92 0.93 0.78
N CYS A 137 -6.07 1.23 1.39
CA CYS A 137 -6.31 2.51 2.08
C CYS A 137 -5.33 2.74 3.24
N VAL A 138 -5.08 1.72 4.07
CA VAL A 138 -4.11 1.80 5.18
C VAL A 138 -2.70 2.02 4.66
N ARG A 139 -2.30 1.37 3.55
CA ARG A 139 -0.98 1.60 2.95
C ARG A 139 -0.80 3.02 2.40
N TRP A 140 -1.84 3.58 1.79
CA TRP A 140 -1.84 4.99 1.38
C TRP A 140 -1.69 5.91 2.59
N TYR A 141 -2.48 5.68 3.63
CA TYR A 141 -2.43 6.45 4.87
C TYR A 141 -1.04 6.41 5.51
N GLU A 142 -0.44 5.22 5.62
CA GLU A 142 0.93 5.02 6.12
C GLU A 142 1.97 5.84 5.37
N ALA A 143 2.01 5.68 4.05
CA ALA A 143 3.00 6.32 3.21
C ALA A 143 2.91 7.84 3.31
N LEU A 144 1.70 8.39 3.28
CA LEU A 144 1.46 9.83 3.34
C LEU A 144 1.74 10.40 4.75
N LYS A 145 1.34 9.71 5.83
CA LYS A 145 1.63 10.13 7.20
C LYS A 145 3.13 10.09 7.52
N ARG A 146 3.84 9.04 7.10
CA ARG A 146 5.30 8.90 7.32
C ARG A 146 6.11 9.96 6.59
N THR A 147 5.65 10.36 5.41
CA THR A 147 6.29 11.41 4.62
C THR A 147 5.84 12.81 5.00
N SER A 148 4.97 12.95 6.02
CA SER A 148 4.36 14.22 6.41
C SER A 148 3.69 14.96 5.23
N PHE A 149 3.16 14.20 4.27
CA PHE A 149 2.52 14.78 3.10
C PHE A 149 1.21 15.47 3.52
N PRO A 150 0.98 16.75 3.15
CA PRO A 150 -0.24 17.45 3.51
C PRO A 150 -1.41 16.92 2.67
N VAL A 151 -2.20 16.01 3.25
CA VAL A 151 -3.38 15.46 2.57
C VAL A 151 -4.49 16.51 2.56
N GLN A 152 -4.95 16.83 1.35
CA GLN A 152 -6.08 17.72 1.13
C GLN A 152 -7.19 16.90 0.47
N PHE A 153 -8.37 16.93 1.08
CA PHE A 153 -9.58 16.41 0.46
C PHE A 153 -10.34 17.60 -0.11
N ASP A 154 -10.72 17.52 -1.39
CA ASP A 154 -11.54 18.55 -2.00
C ASP A 154 -12.76 18.83 -1.12
N ARG A 155 -13.03 20.10 -0.84
CA ARG A 155 -14.30 20.50 -0.22
C ARG A 155 -15.39 20.03 -1.17
N GLU A 156 -16.35 19.25 -0.66
CA GLU A 156 -17.53 18.79 -1.40
C GLU A 156 -17.96 19.89 -2.37
N ALA A 157 -17.80 19.61 -3.67
CA ALA A 157 -18.26 20.53 -4.69
C ALA A 157 -19.74 20.74 -4.43
N LYS A 158 -20.09 21.90 -3.88
CA LYS A 158 -21.48 22.35 -3.72
C LYS A 158 -22.11 22.13 -5.08
N ARG A 159 -22.92 21.07 -5.23
CA ARG A 159 -23.81 20.91 -6.37
C ARG A 159 -24.71 22.13 -6.35
N GLN A 160 -24.37 23.14 -7.13
CA GLN A 160 -25.28 24.23 -7.42
C GLN A 160 -26.45 23.57 -8.15
N ARG A 161 -27.56 23.42 -7.42
CA ARG A 161 -28.85 23.05 -7.97
C ARG A 161 -29.22 24.22 -8.87
N ILE A 162 -29.05 24.05 -10.17
CA ILE A 162 -29.64 24.95 -11.17
C ILE A 162 -31.14 24.66 -11.09
N GLU A 163 -31.88 25.59 -10.49
CA GLU A 163 -33.35 25.67 -10.59
C GLU A 163 -33.76 26.33 -11.91
#